data_AF-Q6E6A6-F1
#
_entry.id   AF-Q6E6A6-F1
#
_cell.length_a   1.000
_cell.length_b   1.000
_cell.length_c   1.000
_cell.angle_alpha   90.00
_cell.angle_beta   90.00
_cell.angle_gamma   90.00
#
_symmetry.space_group_name_H-M   'P 1'
#
loop_
_entity.id
_entity.type
_entity.pdbx_description
1 polymer ?
#
loop_
_entity_poly.entity_id
_entity_poly.type
_entity_poly.pdbx_seq_one_letter_code
_entity_poly.pdbx_strand_id
1 'polypeptide(L)'
;MINKRTYTYAFAAIGTGVLGYVGHRYYRHRKDAFAARRFQRPHSAAWKPDTRNATTAKLKSKRFDLLVIGGGATGAGCALDAATRGLDVALVEYGDFSSETQLKKHKVTARGCKDLERQ
;
A
#
# COMPACT_ATOMS: atom_id res chain seq x y z
N MET A 1 20.67 -23.28 54.67
CA MET A 1 21.81 -23.15 53.74
C MET A 1 21.28 -23.24 52.31
N ILE A 2 21.22 -22.13 51.58
CA ILE A 2 20.68 -22.10 50.20
C ILE A 2 21.71 -22.73 49.25
N ASN A 3 21.27 -23.73 48.48
CA ASN A 3 22.12 -24.61 47.69
C ASN A 3 22.68 -23.89 46.44
N LYS A 4 23.97 -24.10 46.12
CA LYS A 4 24.66 -23.48 44.97
C LYS A 4 23.92 -23.71 43.64
N ARG A 5 23.20 -24.83 43.51
CA ARG A 5 22.39 -25.16 42.32
C ARG A 5 21.23 -24.19 42.08
N THR A 6 20.61 -23.65 43.13
CA THR A 6 19.48 -22.72 43.03
C THR A 6 19.90 -21.39 42.39
N TYR A 7 21.10 -20.91 42.69
CA TYR A 7 21.66 -19.71 42.04
C TYR A 7 21.89 -19.95 40.54
N THR A 8 22.43 -21.12 40.15
CA THR A 8 22.69 -21.43 38.75
C THR A 8 21.43 -21.41 37.89
N TYR A 9 20.32 -21.99 38.39
CA TYR A 9 19.04 -21.95 37.67
C TYR A 9 18.43 -20.54 37.63
N ALA A 10 18.56 -19.75 38.70
CA ALA A 10 18.09 -18.37 38.74
C ALA A 10 18.86 -17.47 37.75
N PHE A 11 20.18 -17.60 37.66
CA PHE A 11 21.00 -16.87 36.69
C PHE A 11 20.70 -17.31 35.24
N ALA A 12 20.47 -18.60 34.99
CA ALA A 12 20.07 -19.09 33.68
C ALA A 12 18.71 -18.52 33.24
N ALA A 13 17.71 -18.51 34.12
CA ALA A 13 16.37 -18.00 33.83
C ALA A 13 16.36 -16.49 33.54
N ILE A 14 17.12 -15.70 34.30
CA ILE A 14 17.28 -14.25 34.06
C ILE A 14 18.00 -14.01 32.72
N GLY A 15 19.04 -14.77 32.43
CA GLY A 15 19.80 -14.65 31.17
C GLY A 15 18.94 -14.91 29.93
N THR A 16 18.08 -15.94 29.95
CA THR A 16 17.19 -16.24 28.82
C THR A 16 16.11 -15.16 28.63
N GLY A 17 15.57 -14.61 29.72
CA GLY A 17 14.58 -13.54 29.67
C GLY A 17 15.14 -12.23 29.08
N VAL A 18 16.35 -11.84 29.49
CA VAL A 18 17.02 -10.64 28.96
C VAL A 18 17.38 -10.80 27.48
N LEU A 19 17.93 -11.96 27.10
CA LEU A 19 18.27 -12.23 25.69
C LEU A 19 17.02 -12.25 24.80
N GLY A 20 15.92 -12.86 25.28
CA GLY A 20 14.63 -12.86 24.60
C GLY A 20 14.04 -11.46 24.47
N TYR A 21 14.09 -10.63 25.52
CA TYR A 21 13.60 -9.26 25.50
C TYR A 21 14.40 -8.35 24.54
N VAL A 22 15.74 -8.42 24.59
CA VAL A 22 16.62 -7.65 23.70
C VAL A 22 16.45 -8.10 22.25
N GLY A 23 16.39 -9.41 21.99
CA GLY A 23 16.13 -9.97 20.67
C GLY A 23 14.76 -9.55 20.12
N HIS A 24 13.71 -9.62 20.94
CA HIS A 24 12.36 -9.16 20.59
C HIS A 24 12.33 -7.66 20.29
N ARG A 25 12.98 -6.83 21.13
CA ARG A 25 13.05 -5.38 20.94
C ARG A 25 13.82 -5.00 19.67
N TYR A 26 14.93 -5.70 19.40
CA TYR A 26 15.72 -5.53 18.18
C TYR A 26 14.92 -5.90 16.93
N TYR A 27 14.24 -7.04 16.96
CA TYR A 27 13.43 -7.51 15.84
C TYR A 27 12.25 -6.58 15.55
N ARG A 28 11.58 -6.07 16.60
CA ARG A 28 10.47 -5.12 16.49
C ARG A 28 10.93 -3.78 15.90
N HIS A 29 12.02 -3.20 16.40
CA HIS A 29 12.58 -1.95 15.84
C HIS A 29 12.98 -2.09 14.37
N ARG A 30 13.48 -3.26 13.94
CA ARG A 30 13.87 -3.49 12.55
C ARG A 30 12.65 -3.57 11.61
N LYS A 31 11.53 -4.14 12.08
CA LYS A 31 10.25 -4.12 11.33
C LYS A 31 9.70 -2.70 11.20
N ASP A 32 9.75 -1.92 12.27
CA ASP A 32 9.27 -0.53 12.27
C ASP A 32 10.12 0.34 11.34
N ALA A 33 11.45 0.18 11.38
CA ALA A 33 12.38 0.90 10.49
C ALA A 33 12.23 0.51 9.01
N PHE A 34 11.97 -0.78 8.72
CA PHE A 34 11.73 -1.25 7.36
C PHE A 34 10.38 -0.75 6.81
N ALA A 35 9.34 -0.77 7.64
CA ALA A 35 8.03 -0.24 7.30
C ALA A 35 8.10 1.27 7.01
N ALA A 36 8.80 2.04 7.85
CA ALA A 36 8.99 3.48 7.65
C ALA A 36 9.69 3.80 6.32
N ARG A 37 10.75 3.05 5.96
CA ARG A 37 11.47 3.23 4.68
C ARG A 37 10.61 2.99 3.44
N ARG A 38 9.66 2.04 3.49
CA ARG A 38 8.81 1.73 2.33
C ARG A 38 7.82 2.85 2.03
N PHE A 39 7.36 3.57 3.05
CA PHE A 39 6.43 4.69 2.91
C PHE A 39 7.12 6.06 2.77
N GLN A 40 8.40 6.18 3.11
CA GLN A 40 9.19 7.40 2.98
C GLN A 40 9.85 7.59 1.61
N ARG A 41 9.51 6.79 0.58
CA ARG A 41 9.94 7.14 -0.78
C ARG A 41 9.33 8.50 -1.11
N PRO A 42 10.13 9.55 -1.39
CA PRO A 42 9.56 10.81 -1.81
C PRO A 42 8.74 10.52 -3.05
N HIS A 43 7.43 10.73 -2.97
CA HIS A 43 6.60 10.74 -4.16
C HIS A 43 7.23 11.82 -5.05
N SER A 44 7.49 11.51 -6.32
CA SER A 44 8.00 12.49 -7.26
C SER A 44 6.97 13.62 -7.37
N ALA A 45 7.17 14.68 -6.59
CA ALA A 45 6.32 15.88 -6.59
C ALA A 45 6.40 16.65 -7.92
N ALA A 46 7.18 16.15 -8.88
CA ALA A 46 7.38 16.71 -10.20
C ALA A 46 6.16 16.54 -11.13
N TRP A 47 5.25 15.60 -10.85
CA TRP A 47 4.05 15.47 -11.69
C TRP A 47 3.04 16.55 -11.33
N LYS A 48 2.86 17.51 -12.24
CA LYS A 48 1.82 18.53 -12.18
C LYS A 48 0.88 18.30 -13.37
N PRO A 49 -0.44 18.18 -13.16
CA PRO A 49 -1.37 18.05 -14.27
C PRO A 49 -1.39 19.34 -15.09
N ASP A 50 -1.54 19.18 -16.40
CA ASP A 50 -1.79 20.30 -17.31
C ASP A 50 -3.15 20.96 -16.98
N THR A 51 -3.32 22.20 -17.42
CA THR A 51 -4.61 22.88 -17.31
C THR A 51 -5.68 22.16 -18.12
N ARG A 52 -6.94 22.22 -17.65
CA ARG A 52 -8.10 21.60 -18.32
C ARG A 52 -8.17 21.95 -19.81
N ASN A 53 -7.90 23.20 -20.17
CA ASN A 53 -7.94 23.67 -21.55
C ASN A 53 -6.86 23.01 -22.40
N ALA A 54 -5.62 22.92 -21.89
CA ALA A 54 -4.52 22.26 -22.58
C ALA A 54 -4.78 20.76 -22.77
N THR A 55 -5.28 20.07 -21.74
CA THR A 55 -5.64 18.65 -21.82
C THR A 55 -6.80 18.41 -22.81
N THR A 56 -7.81 19.28 -22.81
CA THR A 56 -8.94 19.21 -23.76
C THR A 56 -8.48 19.44 -25.20
N ALA A 57 -7.55 20.37 -25.42
CA ALA A 57 -6.97 20.58 -26.75
C ALA A 57 -6.20 19.35 -27.23
N LYS A 58 -5.39 18.72 -26.37
CA LYS A 58 -4.68 17.46 -26.67
C LYS A 58 -5.64 16.32 -27.00
N LEU A 59 -6.74 16.19 -26.25
CA LEU A 59 -7.79 15.21 -26.50
C LEU A 59 -8.46 15.39 -27.87
N LYS A 60 -8.57 16.63 -28.35
CA LYS A 60 -9.13 16.94 -29.68
C LYS A 60 -8.13 16.76 -30.82
N SER A 61 -6.84 16.96 -30.57
CA SER A 61 -5.81 16.94 -31.61
C SER A 61 -5.18 15.56 -31.83
N LYS A 62 -5.13 14.71 -30.80
CA LYS A 62 -4.49 13.40 -30.85
C LYS A 62 -5.52 12.30 -31.11
N ARG A 63 -5.15 11.32 -31.95
CA ARG A 63 -5.88 10.05 -32.10
C ARG A 63 -5.49 9.13 -30.94
N PHE A 64 -6.48 8.54 -30.28
CA PHE A 64 -6.30 7.55 -29.23
C PHE A 64 -6.87 6.22 -29.71
N ASP A 65 -6.23 5.12 -29.32
CA ASP A 65 -6.67 3.76 -29.63
C ASP A 65 -7.83 3.33 -28.73
N LEU A 66 -7.90 3.88 -27.52
CA LEU A 66 -8.93 3.57 -26.52
C LEU A 66 -9.35 4.82 -25.75
N LEU A 67 -10.67 5.02 -25.61
CA LEU A 67 -11.26 6.02 -24.71
C LEU A 67 -11.95 5.31 -23.55
N VAL A 68 -11.50 5.58 -22.33
CA VAL A 68 -12.10 5.10 -21.10
C VAL A 68 -12.96 6.21 -20.49
N ILE A 69 -14.22 5.91 -20.21
CA ILE A 69 -15.16 6.83 -19.56
C ILE A 69 -15.33 6.37 -18.11
N GLY A 70 -15.00 7.26 -17.17
CA GLY A 70 -15.00 6.99 -15.72
C GLY A 70 -13.61 6.73 -15.16
N GLY A 71 -13.17 7.57 -14.24
CA GLY A 71 -11.92 7.54 -13.48
C GLY A 71 -12.02 6.86 -12.12
N GLY A 72 -12.98 5.95 -11.94
CA GLY A 72 -13.04 5.05 -10.79
C GLY A 72 -11.95 3.96 -10.84
N ALA A 73 -11.88 3.09 -9.83
CA ALA A 73 -10.83 2.05 -9.76
C ALA A 73 -10.81 1.11 -10.97
N THR A 74 -11.98 0.73 -11.49
CA THR A 74 -12.08 -0.10 -12.70
C THR A 74 -11.56 0.65 -13.92
N GLY A 75 -12.02 1.88 -14.16
CA GLY A 75 -11.59 2.66 -15.31
C GLY A 75 -10.11 3.03 -15.27
N ALA A 76 -9.58 3.39 -14.09
CA ALA A 76 -8.16 3.60 -13.89
C ALA A 76 -7.33 2.33 -14.12
N GLY A 77 -7.82 1.17 -13.65
CA GLY A 77 -7.19 -0.13 -13.89
C GLY A 77 -7.19 -0.53 -15.37
N CYS A 78 -8.30 -0.35 -16.07
CA CYS A 78 -8.41 -0.59 -17.50
C CYS A 78 -7.50 0.34 -18.31
N ALA A 79 -7.46 1.62 -17.97
CA ALA A 79 -6.58 2.58 -18.63
C ALA A 79 -5.09 2.24 -18.40
N LEU A 80 -4.74 1.82 -17.18
CA LEU A 80 -3.38 1.37 -16.87
C LEU A 80 -3.02 0.10 -17.66
N ASP A 81 -3.89 -0.91 -17.67
CA ASP A 81 -3.65 -2.15 -18.42
C ASP A 81 -3.43 -1.84 -19.91
N ALA A 82 -4.32 -1.07 -20.53
CA ALA A 82 -4.20 -0.67 -21.92
C ALA A 82 -2.92 0.15 -22.20
N ALA A 83 -2.57 1.10 -21.32
CA ALA A 83 -1.33 1.87 -21.46
C ALA A 83 -0.07 1.00 -21.32
N THR A 84 -0.06 0.01 -20.40
CA THR A 84 1.08 -0.92 -20.25
C THR A 84 1.26 -1.85 -21.44
N ARG A 85 0.21 -2.05 -22.23
CA ARG A 85 0.25 -2.79 -23.51
C ARG A 85 0.69 -1.92 -24.68
N GLY A 86 0.99 -0.63 -24.45
CA GLY A 86 1.47 0.29 -25.46
C GLY A 86 0.39 1.00 -26.28
N LEU A 87 -0.88 0.92 -25.85
CA LEU A 87 -1.97 1.65 -26.51
C LEU A 87 -1.97 3.13 -26.09
N ASP A 88 -2.34 4.01 -27.02
CA ASP A 88 -2.61 5.40 -26.70
C ASP A 88 -4.02 5.52 -26.10
N VAL A 89 -4.10 5.73 -24.78
CA VAL A 89 -5.36 5.74 -24.03
C VAL A 89 -5.73 7.15 -23.57
N ALA A 90 -6.98 7.53 -23.77
CA ALA A 90 -7.60 8.69 -23.14
C ALA A 90 -8.56 8.25 -22.03
N LEU A 91 -8.56 8.94 -20.88
CA LEU A 91 -9.52 8.72 -19.81
C LEU A 91 -10.24 10.03 -19.48
N VAL A 92 -11.58 9.99 -19.44
CA VAL A 92 -12.41 11.15 -19.10
C VAL A 92 -13.29 10.82 -17.89
N GLU A 93 -13.26 11.69 -16.90
CA GLU A 93 -14.06 11.63 -15.67
C GLU A 93 -14.87 12.94 -15.54
N TYR A 94 -16.10 12.85 -15.06
CA TYR A 94 -16.99 13.99 -14.86
C TYR A 94 -16.61 14.78 -13.59
N GLY A 95 -16.25 14.08 -12.52
CA GLY A 95 -15.85 14.65 -11.23
C GLY A 95 -14.34 14.63 -10.99
N ASP A 96 -13.94 14.38 -9.74
CA ASP A 96 -12.56 14.09 -9.39
C ASP A 96 -12.26 12.60 -9.56
N PHE A 97 -10.99 12.25 -9.79
CA PHE A 97 -10.59 10.85 -9.89
C PHE A 97 -10.95 10.11 -8.59
N SER A 98 -11.49 8.90 -8.72
CA SER A 98 -11.88 8.07 -7.56
C SER A 98 -13.01 8.65 -6.67
N SER A 99 -13.76 9.65 -7.15
CA SER A 99 -14.76 10.37 -6.34
C SER A 99 -16.02 9.55 -6.00
N GLU A 100 -16.53 8.73 -6.93
CA GLU A 100 -17.90 8.18 -6.78
C GLU A 100 -18.00 6.89 -5.94
N THR A 101 -16.94 6.10 -5.73
CA THR A 101 -17.10 4.77 -5.06
C THR A 101 -15.98 4.31 -4.12
N GLN A 102 -14.90 5.07 -3.94
CA GLN A 102 -13.77 4.64 -3.08
C GLN A 102 -13.74 5.34 -1.71
N LEU A 103 -14.40 6.49 -1.56
CA LEU A 103 -14.43 7.23 -0.28
C LEU A 103 -15.36 6.61 0.77
N LYS A 104 -16.20 5.64 0.38
CA LYS A 104 -17.14 4.93 1.26
C LYS A 104 -16.75 3.46 1.51
N LYS A 105 -15.46 3.15 1.53
CA LYS A 105 -14.96 1.89 2.09
C LYS A 105 -14.03 2.22 3.24
N HIS A 106 -14.43 1.85 4.45
CA HIS A 106 -13.54 1.79 5.60
C HIS A 106 -12.25 1.09 5.15
N LYS A 107 -11.09 1.68 5.47
CA LYS A 107 -9.78 1.00 5.40
C LYS A 107 -9.82 -0.22 6.31
N VAL A 108 -10.44 -1.30 5.85
CA VAL A 108 -10.36 -2.62 6.45
C VAL A 108 -9.48 -3.41 5.51
N THR A 109 -8.17 -3.41 5.81
CA THR A 109 -7.30 -4.49 5.39
C THR A 109 -7.80 -5.75 6.10
N ALA A 110 -8.79 -6.43 5.50
CA ALA A 110 -9.27 -7.71 5.98
C ALA A 110 -8.15 -8.73 5.75
N ARG A 111 -7.34 -8.97 6.78
CA ARG A 111 -6.67 -10.26 6.92
C ARG A 111 -7.76 -11.28 7.22
N GLY A 112 -7.96 -12.22 6.32
CA GLY A 112 -8.80 -13.39 6.56
C GLY A 112 -10.05 -13.39 5.70
N CYS A 113 -9.91 -13.85 4.46
CA CYS A 113 -10.97 -14.62 3.86
C CYS A 113 -11.14 -15.88 4.73
N LYS A 114 -12.16 -15.93 5.58
CA LYS A 114 -12.70 -17.17 6.12
C LYS A 114 -13.95 -17.48 5.33
N ASP A 115 -13.76 -17.98 4.10
CA ASP A 115 -14.81 -18.71 3.39
C ASP A 115 -14.85 -20.13 3.96
N LEU A 116 -15.41 -20.29 5.17
CA LEU A 116 -15.71 -21.58 5.77
C LEU A 116 -16.97 -21.40 6.61
N GLU A 117 -18.16 -21.62 6.03
CA GLU A 117 -19.41 -22.01 6.73
C GLU A 117 -20.61 -22.09 5.75
N ARG A 118 -20.45 -22.82 4.65
CA ARG A 118 -21.58 -23.39 3.92
C ARG A 118 -21.27 -24.82 3.49
N GLN A 119 -21.48 -25.74 4.43
CA GLN A 119 -21.89 -27.13 4.17
C GLN A 119 -22.87 -27.53 5.26
#